data_AF-A0A8S3TJR3-F1
#
_entry.id   AF-A0A8S3TJR3-F1
#
_cell.length_a   1.000
_cell.length_b   1.000
_cell.length_c   1.000
_cell.angle_alpha   90.00
_cell.angle_beta   90.00
_cell.angle_gamma   90.00
#
_symmetry.space_group_name_H-M   'P 1'
#
loop_
_entity.id
_entity.type
_entity.pdbx_description
1 polymer ?
#
loop_
_entity_poly.entity_id
_entity_poly.type
_entity_poly.pdbx_seq_one_letter_code
_entity_poly.pdbx_strand_id
1 'polypeptide(L)'
;MYRHKCSADPEASIFDQETMQVTGPRPPSVDRMCSYSGQPIYKQCGLFGDPHLRMFNEEFQTCKVEGAWALVDNKHLTVQVTNDPVINSGDATATSKLTVIIKKNEDCASSQFITYTAQTGHLPGSFSLGQTHYGPERSVEIMEKEPGKSVVIYLRYIDTTIKVQQIGRYFTFAIKNARRSLEFQ
;
A
#
# COMPACT_ATOMS: atom_id res chain seq x y z
N MET A 1 -15.10 -12.05 -16.21
CA MET A 1 -13.96 -11.68 -15.34
C MET A 1 -14.33 -10.40 -14.62
N TYR A 2 -14.26 -10.40 -13.30
CA TYR A 2 -14.61 -9.24 -12.49
C TYR A 2 -13.38 -8.87 -11.65
N ARG A 3 -13.01 -7.59 -11.71
CA ARG A 3 -11.89 -7.01 -10.97
C ARG A 3 -12.41 -5.85 -10.13
N HIS A 4 -12.03 -5.83 -8.87
CA HIS A 4 -12.37 -4.77 -7.94
C HIS A 4 -11.08 -4.13 -7.41
N LYS A 5 -11.19 -2.87 -6.96
CA LYS A 5 -10.10 -2.10 -6.36
C LYS A 5 -10.44 -1.82 -4.90
N CYS A 6 -9.43 -1.50 -4.10
CA CYS A 6 -9.65 -0.89 -2.80
C CYS A 6 -10.11 0.56 -2.98
N SER A 7 -11.39 0.79 -3.30
CA SER A 7 -12.00 2.12 -3.28
C SER A 7 -12.53 2.44 -1.89
N ALA A 8 -12.40 3.69 -1.47
CA ALA A 8 -13.16 4.22 -0.35
C ALA A 8 -14.53 4.71 -0.87
N ASP A 9 -15.57 4.70 -0.03
CA ASP A 9 -16.87 5.24 -0.42
C ASP A 9 -16.76 6.74 -0.80
N PRO A 10 -17.53 7.21 -1.79
CA PRO A 10 -17.53 8.62 -2.20
C PRO A 10 -17.94 9.59 -1.09
N GLU A 11 -18.65 9.13 -0.06
CA GLU A 11 -19.08 9.95 1.09
C GLU A 11 -17.94 10.33 2.06
N ALA A 12 -16.72 9.85 1.85
CA ALA A 12 -15.61 10.19 2.74
C ALA A 12 -15.13 11.65 2.63
N SER A 13 -15.68 12.45 1.71
CA SER A 13 -15.20 13.77 1.29
C SER A 13 -15.88 14.99 1.94
N ILE A 14 -16.83 14.83 2.86
CA ILE A 14 -17.74 15.94 3.25
C ILE A 14 -17.39 16.65 4.58
N PHE A 15 -16.49 16.16 5.43
CA PHE A 15 -16.13 16.89 6.66
C PHE A 15 -14.61 16.92 6.84
N ASP A 16 -14.01 18.01 6.37
CA ASP A 16 -12.91 18.76 7.02
C ASP A 16 -12.56 19.98 6.12
N GLN A 17 -13.51 20.91 6.00
CA GLN A 17 -13.19 22.28 5.61
C GLN A 17 -13.13 23.11 6.89
N GLU A 18 -11.95 23.20 7.49
CA GLU A 18 -11.59 24.39 8.23
C GLU A 18 -10.19 24.86 7.86
N THR A 19 -10.16 26.14 7.54
CA THR A 19 -9.13 26.94 6.86
C THR A 19 -7.81 27.04 7.60
N MET A 20 -6.70 27.18 6.85
CA MET A 20 -5.81 28.36 6.95
C MET A 20 -4.75 28.35 5.83
N GLN A 21 -4.89 29.28 4.89
CA GLN A 21 -3.80 29.71 4.01
C GLN A 21 -2.83 30.56 4.84
N VAL A 22 -1.58 30.13 4.95
CA VAL A 22 -0.50 30.96 5.50
C VAL A 22 0.43 31.34 4.34
N THR A 23 0.24 32.55 3.81
CA THR A 23 1.20 33.21 2.92
C THR A 23 2.25 33.91 3.76
N GLY A 24 3.41 33.28 3.95
CA GLY A 24 4.57 33.85 4.64
C GLY A 24 5.90 33.33 4.07
N PRO A 25 7.01 34.06 4.21
CA PRO A 25 8.32 33.63 3.73
C PRO A 25 8.72 32.29 4.37
N ARG A 26 9.26 31.36 3.56
CA ARG A 26 9.65 30.01 3.98
C ARG A 26 10.61 30.10 5.18
N PRO A 27 10.20 29.74 6.41
CA PRO A 27 11.10 29.74 7.56
C PRO A 27 12.20 28.67 7.36
N PRO A 28 13.39 28.87 7.95
CA PRO A 28 14.44 27.87 7.94
C PRO A 28 13.90 26.57 8.54
N SER A 29 14.36 25.44 7.98
CA SER A 29 13.87 24.09 8.25
C SER A 29 13.83 23.77 9.74
N VAL A 30 12.66 23.97 10.36
CA VAL A 30 12.26 23.20 11.54
C VAL A 30 12.42 21.75 11.15
N ASP A 31 13.10 20.93 11.96
CA ASP A 31 13.18 19.49 11.77
C ASP A 31 11.77 18.97 11.43
N ARG A 32 11.54 18.69 10.15
CA ARG A 32 10.23 18.29 9.66
C ARG A 32 10.05 16.85 10.09
N MET A 33 9.31 16.66 11.18
CA MET A 33 9.04 15.32 11.70
C MET A 33 8.22 14.56 10.65
N CYS A 34 8.85 13.61 9.97
CA CYS A 34 8.22 12.76 8.94
C CYS A 34 7.43 11.61 9.56
N SER A 35 6.64 11.97 10.56
CA SER A 35 5.71 11.12 11.28
C SER A 35 4.33 11.75 11.16
N TYR A 36 3.32 10.92 10.95
CA TYR A 36 1.93 11.36 10.91
C TYR A 36 1.53 12.04 12.23
N SER A 37 0.83 13.17 12.15
CA SER A 37 0.32 13.92 13.29
C SER A 37 -1.20 13.84 13.39
N GLY A 38 -1.71 13.70 14.63
CA GLY A 38 -3.15 13.56 14.92
C GLY A 38 -3.58 12.13 15.24
N GLN A 39 -4.85 11.94 15.62
CA GLN A 39 -5.43 10.62 15.85
C GLN A 39 -5.98 10.03 14.53
N PRO A 40 -5.42 8.93 14.02
CA PRO A 40 -5.82 8.35 12.75
C PRO A 40 -7.10 7.51 12.88
N ILE A 41 -8.08 7.76 12.01
CA ILE A 41 -9.17 6.81 11.73
C ILE A 41 -8.66 5.86 10.64
N TYR A 42 -8.47 4.59 10.97
CA TYR A 42 -7.93 3.62 10.01
C TYR A 42 -9.00 3.00 9.13
N LYS A 43 -8.62 2.75 7.88
CA LYS A 43 -9.33 1.89 6.94
C LYS A 43 -8.39 0.81 6.44
N GLN A 44 -8.91 -0.40 6.24
CA GLN A 44 -8.12 -1.55 5.83
C GLN A 44 -8.66 -2.14 4.54
N CYS A 45 -7.75 -2.52 3.64
CA CYS A 45 -8.07 -3.35 2.48
C CYS A 45 -7.17 -4.59 2.48
N GLY A 46 -7.62 -5.70 1.92
CA GLY A 46 -6.80 -6.90 1.78
C GLY A 46 -7.24 -7.83 0.67
N LEU A 47 -6.30 -8.58 0.13
CA LEU A 47 -6.48 -9.55 -0.95
C LEU A 47 -5.89 -10.90 -0.51
N PHE A 48 -6.66 -11.98 -0.58
CA PHE A 48 -6.24 -13.29 -0.09
C PHE A 48 -6.98 -14.44 -0.78
N GLY A 49 -6.37 -15.63 -0.84
CA GLY A 49 -7.00 -16.82 -1.43
C GLY A 49 -7.27 -16.69 -2.93
N ASP A 50 -8.43 -17.19 -3.37
CA ASP A 50 -8.94 -17.10 -4.74
C ASP A 50 -9.65 -15.76 -4.99
N PRO A 51 -8.85 -14.75 -5.34
CA PRO A 51 -8.72 -13.55 -4.52
C PRO A 51 -10.05 -13.02 -3.95
N HIS A 52 -10.28 -13.30 -2.68
CA HIS A 52 -11.21 -12.53 -1.87
C HIS A 52 -10.59 -11.17 -1.58
N LEU A 53 -11.35 -10.12 -1.88
CA LEU A 53 -11.01 -8.74 -1.64
C LEU A 53 -11.89 -8.22 -0.51
N ARG A 54 -11.28 -7.75 0.58
CA ARG A 54 -11.94 -6.86 1.54
C ARG A 54 -11.59 -5.42 1.19
N MET A 55 -12.56 -4.61 0.84
CA MET A 55 -12.38 -3.20 0.44
C MET A 55 -12.29 -2.27 1.67
N PHE A 56 -11.96 -0.99 1.47
CA PHE A 56 -11.85 -0.01 2.56
C PHE A 56 -13.20 0.29 3.24
N ASN A 57 -14.31 0.09 2.55
CA ASN A 57 -15.67 0.18 3.10
C ASN A 57 -16.12 -1.11 3.81
N GLU A 58 -15.20 -2.06 4.01
CA GLU A 58 -15.43 -3.35 4.67
C GLU A 58 -16.27 -4.35 3.88
N GLU A 59 -16.70 -4.01 2.67
CA GLU A 59 -17.37 -4.95 1.78
C GLU A 59 -16.39 -6.02 1.26
N PHE A 60 -16.94 -7.21 1.02
CA PHE A 60 -16.21 -8.36 0.50
C PHE A 60 -16.64 -8.66 -0.94
N GLN A 61 -15.65 -8.90 -1.79
CA GLN A 61 -15.85 -9.30 -3.19
C GLN A 61 -14.97 -10.50 -3.49
N THR A 62 -15.45 -11.43 -4.31
CA THR A 62 -14.61 -12.51 -4.85
C THR A 62 -14.23 -12.11 -6.27
N CYS A 63 -12.95 -11.80 -6.49
CA CYS A 63 -12.48 -11.41 -7.80
C CYS A 63 -12.15 -12.67 -8.63
N LYS A 64 -12.49 -12.65 -9.92
CA LYS A 64 -12.04 -13.65 -10.89
C LYS A 64 -11.36 -12.90 -12.01
N VAL A 65 -10.06 -12.70 -11.85
CA VAL A 65 -9.21 -11.87 -12.72
C VAL A 65 -7.85 -12.53 -12.87
N GLU A 66 -7.45 -12.76 -14.11
CA GLU A 66 -6.10 -13.17 -14.50
C GLU A 66 -5.32 -11.94 -14.97
N GLY A 67 -4.00 -11.95 -14.75
CA GLY A 67 -3.12 -10.90 -15.17
C GLY A 67 -3.01 -9.77 -14.14
N ALA A 68 -2.44 -8.64 -14.58
CA ALA A 68 -2.06 -7.54 -13.70
C ALA A 68 -3.15 -6.46 -13.59
N TRP A 69 -3.40 -5.96 -12.38
CA TRP A 69 -4.23 -4.77 -12.16
C TRP A 69 -3.78 -3.97 -10.94
N ALA A 70 -4.15 -2.68 -10.91
CA ALA A 70 -3.92 -1.82 -9.75
C ALA A 70 -5.00 -2.06 -8.69
N LEU A 71 -4.60 -2.58 -7.53
CA LEU A 71 -5.45 -2.84 -6.38
C LEU A 71 -5.66 -1.57 -5.53
N VAL A 72 -4.60 -0.80 -5.33
CA VAL A 72 -4.62 0.52 -4.67
C VAL A 72 -3.95 1.51 -5.61
N ASP A 73 -4.54 2.68 -5.80
CA ASP A 73 -3.90 3.77 -6.51
C ASP A 73 -4.40 5.11 -5.95
N ASN A 74 -3.58 5.77 -5.13
CA ASN A 74 -3.92 7.04 -4.49
C ASN A 74 -2.75 8.03 -4.66
N LYS A 75 -2.85 9.23 -4.07
CA LYS A 75 -1.82 10.27 -4.20
C LYS A 75 -0.43 9.86 -3.67
N HIS A 76 -0.32 8.84 -2.84
CA HIS A 76 0.91 8.44 -2.16
C HIS A 76 1.54 7.17 -2.70
N LEU A 77 0.74 6.22 -3.17
CA LEU A 77 1.25 4.93 -3.61
C LEU A 77 0.31 4.23 -4.60
N THR A 78 0.89 3.30 -5.34
CA THR A 78 0.17 2.36 -6.20
C THR A 78 0.58 0.94 -5.81
N VAL A 79 -0.40 0.06 -5.61
CA VAL A 79 -0.18 -1.39 -5.43
C VAL A 79 -0.73 -2.09 -6.65
N GLN A 80 0.15 -2.77 -7.38
CA GLN A 80 -0.21 -3.63 -8.49
C GLN A 80 -0.09 -5.09 -8.06
N VAL A 81 -1.03 -5.90 -8.48
CA VAL A 81 -1.06 -7.34 -8.23
C VAL A 81 -1.25 -8.06 -9.55
N THR A 82 -0.58 -9.20 -9.70
CA THR A 82 -0.78 -10.12 -10.81
C THR A 82 -1.30 -11.42 -10.26
N ASN A 83 -2.37 -11.92 -10.87
CA ASN A 83 -2.92 -13.22 -10.56
C ASN A 83 -2.70 -14.19 -11.69
N ASP A 84 -2.32 -15.41 -11.32
CA ASP A 84 -2.23 -16.53 -12.25
C ASP A 84 -3.32 -17.56 -11.94
N PRO A 85 -3.75 -18.36 -12.94
CA PRO A 85 -4.64 -19.49 -12.71
C PRO A 85 -4.04 -20.49 -11.73
N VAL A 86 -4.86 -21.02 -10.84
CA VAL A 86 -4.45 -22.10 -9.95
C VAL A 86 -4.67 -23.43 -10.68
N ILE A 87 -3.59 -24.22 -10.77
CA ILE A 87 -3.60 -25.50 -11.49
C ILE A 87 -4.61 -26.46 -10.85
N ASN A 88 -5.44 -27.10 -11.67
CA ASN A 88 -6.44 -28.10 -11.26
C ASN A 88 -7.56 -27.59 -10.32
N SER A 89 -7.77 -26.27 -10.19
CA SER A 89 -8.85 -25.69 -9.38
C SER A 89 -9.90 -24.95 -10.22
N GLY A 90 -10.09 -25.41 -11.46
CA GLY A 90 -11.01 -24.81 -12.43
C GLY A 90 -10.66 -23.36 -12.74
N ASP A 91 -11.53 -22.47 -12.30
CA ASP A 91 -11.56 -21.05 -12.63
C ASP A 91 -10.89 -20.13 -11.59
N ALA A 92 -10.34 -20.73 -10.53
CA ALA A 92 -9.71 -19.99 -9.45
C ALA A 92 -8.37 -19.40 -9.90
N THR A 93 -8.14 -18.15 -9.51
CA THR A 93 -6.88 -17.43 -9.72
C THR A 93 -6.26 -17.10 -8.36
N ALA A 94 -4.96 -16.88 -8.26
CA ALA A 94 -4.33 -16.42 -7.02
C ALA A 94 -3.13 -15.52 -7.29
N THR A 95 -2.82 -14.64 -6.32
CA THR A 95 -1.80 -13.61 -6.50
C THR A 95 -0.40 -14.20 -6.49
N SER A 96 0.30 -14.11 -7.61
CA SER A 96 1.65 -14.65 -7.83
C SER A 96 2.73 -13.58 -7.83
N LYS A 97 2.36 -12.32 -8.08
CA LYS A 97 3.27 -11.16 -8.04
C LYS A 97 2.57 -9.95 -7.47
N LEU A 98 3.34 -9.15 -6.72
CA LEU A 98 2.92 -7.91 -6.12
C LEU A 98 3.99 -6.85 -6.29
N THR A 99 3.59 -5.66 -6.71
CA THR A 99 4.46 -4.49 -6.82
C THR A 99 3.88 -3.33 -6.01
N VAL A 100 4.64 -2.79 -5.07
CA VAL A 100 4.32 -1.53 -4.38
C VAL A 100 5.19 -0.43 -4.97
N ILE A 101 4.56 0.65 -5.40
CA ILE A 101 5.22 1.84 -5.94
C ILE A 101 4.86 3.00 -5.02
N ILE A 102 5.81 3.47 -4.23
CA ILE A 102 5.66 4.64 -3.38
C ILE A 102 6.00 5.86 -4.24
N LYS A 103 5.04 6.79 -4.37
CA LYS A 103 5.18 8.00 -5.19
C LYS A 103 6.15 8.98 -4.53
N LYS A 104 6.80 9.82 -5.33
CA LYS A 104 7.82 10.77 -4.86
C LYS A 104 7.30 11.65 -3.72
N ASN A 105 8.14 11.85 -2.71
CA ASN A 105 7.94 12.82 -1.64
C ASN A 105 9.33 13.28 -1.19
N GLU A 106 9.72 14.49 -1.61
CA GLU A 106 11.06 15.03 -1.37
C GLU A 106 11.34 15.31 0.10
N ASP A 107 10.29 15.59 0.88
CA ASP A 107 10.42 15.90 2.30
C ASP A 107 10.60 14.63 3.15
N CYS A 108 9.82 13.58 2.87
CA CYS A 108 9.66 12.43 3.77
C CYS A 108 9.88 11.06 3.13
N ALA A 109 10.31 10.97 1.88
CA ALA A 109 10.67 9.69 1.26
C ALA A 109 11.88 9.84 0.34
N SER A 110 11.63 10.09 -0.94
CA SER A 110 12.63 10.21 -2.00
C SER A 110 12.10 11.12 -3.11
N SER A 111 13.01 11.78 -3.83
CA SER A 111 12.72 12.52 -5.05
C SER A 111 12.35 11.60 -6.23
N GLN A 112 12.62 10.29 -6.08
CA GLN A 112 12.30 9.24 -7.05
C GLN A 112 11.23 8.29 -6.50
N PHE A 113 10.59 7.52 -7.39
CA PHE A 113 9.69 6.44 -6.97
C PHE A 113 10.49 5.35 -6.24
N ILE A 114 9.96 4.90 -5.10
CA ILE A 114 10.51 3.74 -4.38
C ILE A 114 9.67 2.54 -4.75
N THR A 115 10.31 1.48 -5.23
CA THR A 115 9.62 0.27 -5.69
C THR A 115 9.96 -0.92 -4.80
N TYR A 116 8.95 -1.73 -4.53
CA TYR A 116 9.07 -3.05 -3.93
C TYR A 116 8.38 -4.04 -4.86
N THR A 117 9.02 -5.18 -5.13
CA THR A 117 8.42 -6.26 -5.93
C THR A 117 8.63 -7.59 -5.24
N ALA A 118 7.56 -8.38 -5.15
CA ALA A 118 7.57 -9.76 -4.71
C ALA A 118 6.95 -10.64 -5.79
N GLN A 119 7.49 -11.84 -5.98
CA GLN A 119 6.95 -12.86 -6.89
C GLN A 119 7.07 -14.24 -6.24
N THR A 120 6.23 -15.20 -6.63
CA THR A 120 6.24 -16.55 -6.06
C THR A 120 7.66 -17.12 -5.94
N GLY A 121 8.05 -17.49 -4.71
CA GLY A 121 9.39 -18.03 -4.42
C GLY A 121 10.46 -16.97 -4.12
N HIS A 122 10.12 -15.69 -4.22
CA HIS A 122 11.00 -14.57 -3.91
C HIS A 122 10.25 -13.41 -3.24
N LEU A 123 10.32 -13.38 -1.91
CA LEU A 123 9.81 -12.30 -1.07
C LEU A 123 11.00 -11.57 -0.42
N PRO A 124 11.56 -10.52 -1.05
CA PRO A 124 12.75 -9.83 -0.54
C PRO A 124 12.42 -8.99 0.70
N GLY A 125 13.38 -8.88 1.63
CA GLY A 125 13.34 -7.99 2.80
C GLY A 125 13.79 -6.54 2.52
N SER A 126 13.97 -6.17 1.25
CA SER A 126 14.44 -4.86 0.81
C SER A 126 13.64 -4.34 -0.39
N PHE A 127 13.71 -3.03 -0.64
CA PHE A 127 13.20 -2.39 -1.85
C PHE A 127 14.01 -2.83 -3.09
N SER A 128 13.50 -2.59 -4.30
CA SER A 128 14.10 -3.10 -5.55
C SER A 128 15.55 -2.65 -5.80
N LEU A 129 15.96 -1.53 -5.22
CA LEU A 129 17.34 -1.03 -5.29
C LEU A 129 18.23 -1.53 -4.12
N GLY A 130 17.72 -2.42 -3.28
CA GLY A 130 18.43 -3.06 -2.17
C GLY A 130 18.35 -2.31 -0.84
N GLN A 131 17.86 -1.07 -0.81
CA GLN A 131 17.70 -0.31 0.44
C GLN A 131 16.56 -0.88 1.29
N THR A 132 16.65 -0.70 2.61
CA THR A 132 15.61 -1.12 3.56
C THR A 132 14.81 0.06 4.12
N HIS A 133 15.24 1.30 3.84
CA HIS A 133 14.56 2.51 4.30
C HIS A 133 14.89 3.72 3.42
N TYR A 134 14.03 4.73 3.48
CA TYR A 134 14.19 6.05 2.87
C TYR A 134 13.62 7.14 3.79
N GLY A 135 13.97 8.40 3.49
CA GLY A 135 13.48 9.59 4.20
C GLY A 135 14.08 9.78 5.61
N PRO A 136 13.83 10.95 6.23
CA PRO A 136 14.22 11.24 7.60
C PRO A 136 13.62 10.22 8.56
N GLU A 137 14.38 9.84 9.60
CA GLU A 137 13.93 8.92 10.67
C GLU A 137 13.34 7.59 10.16
N ARG A 138 13.77 7.12 8.97
CA ARG A 138 13.24 5.89 8.35
C ARG A 138 11.73 5.96 8.17
N SER A 139 11.25 7.13 7.76
CA SER A 139 9.84 7.43 7.48
C SER A 139 9.23 6.52 6.40
N VAL A 140 10.06 5.94 5.54
CA VAL A 140 9.73 4.77 4.73
C VAL A 140 10.66 3.64 5.14
N GLU A 141 10.10 2.48 5.50
CA GLU A 141 10.89 1.33 5.96
C GLU A 141 10.24 0.01 5.57
N ILE A 142 11.06 -0.97 5.16
CA ILE A 142 10.64 -2.37 5.01
C ILE A 142 11.30 -3.20 6.12
N MET A 143 10.48 -4.03 6.78
CA MET A 143 10.92 -4.99 7.78
C MET A 143 10.52 -6.40 7.36
N GLU A 144 11.51 -7.28 7.20
CA GLU A 144 11.28 -8.71 7.09
C GLU A 144 10.92 -9.27 8.47
N LYS A 145 9.69 -9.76 8.62
CA LYS A 145 9.19 -10.34 9.88
C LYS A 145 9.52 -11.82 9.97
N GLU A 146 9.42 -12.50 8.83
CA GLU A 146 9.81 -13.90 8.70
C GLU A 146 10.54 -14.06 7.36
N PRO A 147 11.80 -14.57 7.36
CA PRO A 147 12.59 -14.69 6.14
C PRO A 147 11.87 -15.40 5.00
N GLY A 148 11.73 -14.71 3.88
CA GLY A 148 11.06 -15.23 2.68
C GLY A 148 9.56 -15.54 2.83
N LYS A 149 8.93 -15.21 3.96
CA LYS A 149 7.52 -15.52 4.25
C LYS A 149 6.67 -14.29 4.56
N SER A 150 7.20 -13.30 5.26
CA SER A 150 6.42 -12.13 5.65
C SER A 150 7.28 -10.88 5.70
N VAL A 151 6.81 -9.82 5.04
CA VAL A 151 7.38 -8.47 5.16
C VAL A 151 6.30 -7.46 5.54
N VAL A 152 6.73 -6.38 6.19
CA VAL A 152 5.89 -5.23 6.49
C VAL A 152 6.59 -3.96 6.01
N ILE A 153 5.88 -3.16 5.22
CA ILE A 153 6.34 -1.86 4.75
C ILE A 153 5.58 -0.79 5.53
N TYR A 154 6.32 0.15 6.12
CA TYR A 154 5.82 1.28 6.87
C TYR A 154 6.05 2.57 6.09
N LEU A 155 4.99 3.35 5.91
CA LEU A 155 5.05 4.74 5.46
C LEU A 155 4.57 5.60 6.62
N ARG A 156 5.51 5.93 7.53
CA ARG A 156 5.23 6.60 8.81
C ARG A 156 4.67 8.01 8.61
N TYR A 157 5.10 8.69 7.55
CA TYR A 157 4.69 10.06 7.23
C TYR A 157 3.20 10.19 6.82
N ILE A 158 2.54 9.09 6.45
CA ILE A 158 1.10 9.01 6.10
C ILE A 158 0.35 7.93 6.89
N ASP A 159 0.97 7.43 7.95
CA ASP A 159 0.49 6.35 8.83
C ASP A 159 -0.15 5.19 8.06
N THR A 160 0.65 4.65 7.14
CA THR A 160 0.27 3.55 6.27
C THR A 160 1.14 2.34 6.54
N THR A 161 0.52 1.18 6.69
CA THR A 161 1.21 -0.11 6.88
C THR A 161 0.75 -1.09 5.82
N ILE A 162 1.68 -1.67 5.09
CA ILE A 162 1.44 -2.73 4.10
C ILE A 162 2.05 -4.02 4.61
N LYS A 163 1.28 -5.11 4.60
CA LYS A 163 1.74 -6.46 4.93
C LYS A 163 1.64 -7.33 3.69
N VAL A 164 2.72 -8.04 3.39
CA VAL A 164 2.76 -9.05 2.33
C VAL A 164 3.21 -10.35 2.95
N GLN A 165 2.45 -11.43 2.75
CA GLN A 165 2.82 -12.76 3.24
C GLN A 165 2.70 -13.78 2.13
N GLN A 166 3.70 -14.65 2.01
CA GLN A 166 3.64 -15.82 1.14
C GLN A 166 3.00 -16.99 1.89
N ILE A 167 1.90 -17.52 1.35
CA ILE A 167 1.24 -18.73 1.85
C ILE A 167 1.29 -19.78 0.73
N GLY A 168 2.11 -20.81 0.92
CA GLY A 168 2.43 -21.76 -0.14
C GLY A 168 3.10 -21.06 -1.33
N ARG A 169 2.43 -21.05 -2.48
CA ARG A 169 2.92 -20.44 -3.73
C ARG A 169 2.38 -19.03 -3.99
N TYR A 170 1.43 -18.54 -3.19
CA TYR A 170 0.70 -17.32 -3.50
C TYR A 170 0.86 -16.31 -2.38
N PHE A 171 0.57 -15.05 -2.68
CA PHE A 171 0.62 -13.96 -1.71
C PHE A 171 -0.75 -13.64 -1.14
N THR A 172 -0.72 -13.23 0.12
CA THR A 172 -1.76 -12.43 0.74
C THR A 172 -1.24 -11.02 0.94
N PHE A 173 -2.15 -10.05 0.82
CA PHE A 173 -1.86 -8.64 0.94
C PHE A 173 -2.84 -8.00 1.90
N ALA A 174 -2.34 -7.10 2.75
CA ALA A 174 -3.17 -6.20 3.53
C ALA A 174 -2.54 -4.82 3.57
N ILE A 175 -3.37 -3.78 3.51
CA ILE A 175 -2.97 -2.39 3.70
C ILE A 175 -3.89 -1.73 4.71
N LYS A 176 -3.30 -1.08 5.71
CA LYS A 176 -3.97 -0.22 6.68
C LYS A 176 -3.52 1.21 6.41
N ASN A 177 -4.47 2.10 6.13
CA ASN A 177 -4.24 3.51 5.86
C ASN A 177 -4.97 4.39 6.88
N ALA A 178 -4.38 5.50 7.29
CA ALA A 178 -5.15 6.61 7.84
C ALA A 178 -6.14 7.11 6.78
N ARG A 179 -7.40 7.37 7.17
CA ARG A 179 -8.49 7.80 6.27
C ARG A 179 -8.10 9.02 5.42
N ARG A 180 -7.39 9.99 6.00
CA ARG A 180 -6.92 11.20 5.30
C ARG A 180 -5.92 10.90 4.17
N SER A 181 -5.20 9.79 4.28
CA SER A 181 -4.25 9.32 3.26
C SER A 181 -4.95 8.59 2.09
N LEU A 182 -6.27 8.34 2.19
CA LEU A 182 -7.08 7.69 1.16
C LEU A 182 -7.75 8.65 0.20
N GLU A 183 -7.60 9.97 0.35
CA GLU A 183 -8.20 10.95 -0.56
C GLU A 183 -7.82 10.63 -2.02
N PHE A 184 -8.81 10.10 -2.74
CA PHE A 184 -8.80 9.90 -4.18
C PHE A 184 -9.20 11.24 -4.81
N GLN A 185 -8.49 11.62 -5.87
CA GLN A 185 -8.82 12.80 -6.66
C GLN A 185 -10.00 12.50 -7.59
#